data_AF-A0A4R6MCA2-F1
#
_entry.id   AF-A0A4R6MCA2-F1
#
_cell.length_a   1.000
_cell.length_b   1.000
_cell.length_c   1.000
_cell.angle_alpha   90.00
_cell.angle_beta   90.00
_cell.angle_gamma   90.00
#
_symmetry.space_group_name_H-M   'P 1'
#
loop_
_entity.id
_entity.type
_entity.pdbx_description
1 polymer ?
#
loop_
_entity_poly.entity_id
_entity_poly.type
_entity_poly.pdbx_seq_one_letter_code
_entity_poly.pdbx_strand_id
1 'polypeptide(L)'
;MAHFVRSRITTKDKLTGIPTEIIHFISNSYIHFPLQISFAIEDVRNEFGKYESIEELSKNKSNLLEETLEIIELVERLKIENFLVEFLEDVGDHYPLSEFIQFVVANKKIVKESILSNVDEEGNLYCESLLGFDYQLEEAPFTSYESAKRKYFKLT
;
A
#
# COMPACT_ATOMS: atom_id res chain seq x y z
N MET A 1 2.64 -25.57 2.37
CA MET A 1 3.35 -24.31 2.03
C MET A 1 2.87 -23.25 2.99
N ALA A 2 3.75 -22.40 3.50
CA ALA A 2 3.34 -21.30 4.37
C ALA A 2 2.72 -20.21 3.49
N HIS A 3 1.47 -19.87 3.73
CA HIS A 3 0.85 -18.67 3.18
C HIS A 3 1.54 -17.47 3.82
N PHE A 4 2.14 -16.60 3.02
CA PHE A 4 2.79 -15.40 3.53
C PHE A 4 2.06 -14.17 2.99
N VAL A 5 1.42 -13.46 3.90
CA VAL A 5 0.82 -12.15 3.62
C VAL A 5 1.83 -11.08 3.98
N ARG A 6 2.17 -10.22 3.03
CA ARG A 6 2.97 -9.00 3.26
C ARG A 6 2.05 -7.81 3.12
N SER A 7 1.85 -7.09 4.21
CA SER A 7 1.21 -5.78 4.20
C SER A 7 2.15 -4.72 4.77
N ARG A 8 2.16 -3.53 4.16
CA ARG A 8 2.98 -2.41 4.63
C ARG A 8 2.44 -1.05 4.19
N ILE A 9 2.82 -0.02 4.95
CA ILE A 9 2.82 1.37 4.49
C ILE A 9 4.22 1.72 4.03
N THR A 10 4.34 2.35 2.86
CA THR A 10 5.61 2.91 2.38
C THR A 10 5.46 4.42 2.19
N THR A 11 6.44 5.20 2.64
CA THR A 11 6.50 6.65 2.47
C THR A 11 7.89 7.13 2.05
N LYS A 12 7.94 8.25 1.32
CA LYS A 12 9.17 9.04 1.04
C LYS A 12 9.27 10.29 1.91
N ASP A 13 8.30 10.52 2.78
CA ASP A 13 8.32 11.69 3.65
C ASP A 13 9.55 11.63 4.57
N LYS A 14 10.15 12.80 4.80
CA LYS A 14 11.31 12.92 5.69
C LYS A 14 10.85 12.88 7.14
N LEU A 15 10.77 11.67 7.69
CA LEU A 15 10.44 11.46 9.08
C LEU A 15 11.69 11.65 9.96
N THR A 16 11.56 12.41 11.03
CA THR A 16 12.61 12.58 12.04
C THR A 16 12.10 12.09 13.39
N GLY A 17 12.94 11.32 14.10
CA GLY A 17 12.59 10.84 15.44
C GLY A 17 11.45 9.82 15.48
N ILE A 18 11.46 8.81 14.58
CA ILE A 18 10.52 7.68 14.66
C ILE A 18 10.68 7.01 16.04
N PRO A 19 9.60 6.87 16.84
CA PRO A 19 9.65 6.19 18.13
C PRO A 19 10.24 4.78 18.04
N THR A 20 11.06 4.39 19.01
CA THR A 20 11.83 3.13 19.00
C THR A 20 10.98 1.87 19.00
N GLU A 21 9.74 1.97 19.49
CA GLU A 21 8.76 0.90 19.50
C GLU A 21 8.07 0.68 18.15
N ILE A 22 8.20 1.61 17.20
CA ILE A 22 7.64 1.48 15.86
C ILE A 22 8.64 0.73 14.98
N ILE A 23 8.27 -0.49 14.60
CA ILE A 23 9.03 -1.30 13.66
C ILE A 23 8.99 -0.61 12.29
N HIS A 24 10.17 -0.39 11.70
CA HIS A 24 10.29 0.16 10.37
C HIS A 24 11.59 -0.29 9.70
N PHE A 25 11.62 -0.19 8.38
CA PHE A 25 12.78 -0.49 7.55
C PHE A 25 13.04 0.68 6.60
N ILE A 26 14.31 0.93 6.29
CA ILE A 26 14.70 2.00 5.35
C ILE A 26 15.43 1.36 4.17
N SER A 27 14.98 1.64 2.95
CA SER A 27 15.61 1.19 1.71
C SER A 27 15.47 2.27 0.65
N ASN A 28 16.55 2.61 -0.09
CA ASN A 28 16.52 3.55 -1.22
C ASN A 28 15.72 4.86 -1.01
N SER A 29 15.82 5.47 0.18
CA SER A 29 15.07 6.66 0.63
C SER A 29 13.59 6.45 0.97
N TYR A 30 13.11 5.22 0.93
CA TYR A 30 11.79 4.81 1.41
C TYR A 30 11.86 4.39 2.87
N ILE A 31 10.79 4.66 3.58
CA ILE A 31 10.54 4.13 4.92
C ILE A 31 9.33 3.20 4.82
N HIS A 32 9.52 1.97 5.25
CA HIS A 32 8.51 0.92 5.24
C HIS A 32 8.08 0.60 6.65
N PHE A 33 6.76 0.57 6.88
CA PHE A 33 6.14 0.15 8.12
C PHE A 33 5.37 -1.13 7.85
N PRO A 34 5.83 -2.30 8.33
CA PRO A 34 5.06 -3.53 8.20
C PRO A 34 3.74 -3.39 8.95
N LEU A 35 2.66 -3.88 8.36
CA LEU A 35 1.34 -3.95 8.98
C LEU A 35 1.01 -5.39 9.35
N GLN A 36 0.17 -5.59 10.35
CA GLN A 36 -0.33 -6.92 10.73
C GLN A 36 -1.75 -7.14 10.21
N ILE A 37 -1.96 -6.88 8.91
CA ILE A 37 -3.27 -7.09 8.27
C ILE A 37 -3.40 -8.55 7.86
N SER A 38 -4.42 -9.22 8.38
CA SER A 38 -4.58 -10.66 8.22
C SER A 38 -5.18 -11.05 6.87
N PHE A 39 -6.35 -10.53 6.47
CA PHE A 39 -6.95 -10.80 5.13
C PHE A 39 -7.91 -9.70 4.65
N ALA A 40 -8.01 -8.58 5.36
CA ALA A 40 -9.06 -7.57 5.17
C ALA A 40 -8.65 -6.41 4.24
N ILE A 41 -7.60 -6.54 3.43
CA ILE A 41 -7.12 -5.37 2.67
C ILE A 41 -8.16 -4.84 1.68
N GLU A 42 -9.01 -5.71 1.12
CA GLU A 42 -10.11 -5.26 0.26
C GLU A 42 -11.10 -4.42 1.05
N ASP A 43 -11.43 -4.82 2.28
CA ASP A 43 -12.31 -4.08 3.17
C ASP A 43 -11.67 -2.75 3.59
N VAL A 44 -10.37 -2.74 3.90
CA VAL A 44 -9.60 -1.53 4.17
C VAL A 44 -9.63 -0.60 2.94
N ARG A 45 -9.29 -1.11 1.76
CA ARG A 45 -9.31 -0.35 0.50
C ARG A 45 -10.70 0.22 0.23
N ASN A 46 -11.75 -0.59 0.37
CA ASN A 46 -13.14 -0.18 0.20
C ASN A 46 -13.54 0.87 1.24
N GLU A 47 -13.08 0.75 2.48
CA GLU A 47 -13.30 1.74 3.53
C GLU A 47 -12.62 3.06 3.22
N PHE A 48 -11.34 3.06 2.82
CA PHE A 48 -10.64 4.25 2.31
C PHE A 48 -11.40 4.87 1.13
N GLY A 49 -11.95 4.04 0.24
CA GLY A 49 -12.79 4.47 -0.89
C GLY A 49 -14.04 5.28 -0.50
N LYS A 50 -14.51 5.20 0.76
CA LYS A 50 -15.67 5.97 1.25
C LYS A 50 -15.33 7.43 1.63
N TYR A 51 -14.04 7.78 1.73
CA TYR A 51 -13.59 9.09 2.24
C TYR A 51 -12.65 9.80 1.28
N GLU A 52 -12.63 11.13 1.29
CA GLU A 52 -11.78 11.91 0.38
C GLU A 52 -10.36 12.14 0.93
N SER A 53 -10.18 11.98 2.23
CA SER A 53 -8.93 12.36 2.89
C SER A 53 -8.72 11.64 4.22
N ILE A 54 -7.46 11.65 4.67
CA ILE A 54 -7.10 11.16 6.00
C ILE A 54 -7.84 11.94 7.09
N GLU A 55 -8.00 13.25 6.95
CA GLU A 55 -8.72 14.06 7.94
C GLU A 55 -10.19 13.64 8.11
N GLU A 56 -10.83 13.15 7.05
CA GLU A 56 -12.19 12.62 7.14
C GLU A 56 -12.24 11.27 7.85
N LEU A 57 -11.30 10.36 7.54
CA LEU A 57 -11.13 9.10 8.26
C LEU A 57 -10.89 9.35 9.76
N SER A 58 -9.99 10.27 10.09
CA SER A 58 -9.67 10.65 11.47
C SER A 58 -10.87 11.13 12.28
N LYS A 59 -11.82 11.83 11.65
CA LYS A 59 -13.05 12.27 12.31
C LYS A 59 -14.05 11.14 12.56
N ASN A 60 -13.90 10.02 11.85
CA ASN A 60 -14.82 8.88 11.86
C ASN A 60 -14.22 7.62 12.51
N LYS A 61 -13.13 7.73 13.28
CA LYS A 61 -12.39 6.61 13.88
C LYS A 61 -13.24 5.55 14.58
N SER A 62 -14.32 5.93 15.25
CA SER A 62 -15.20 4.99 15.97
C SER A 62 -15.93 3.99 15.08
N ASN A 63 -15.96 4.24 13.77
CA ASN A 63 -16.69 3.45 12.78
C ASN A 63 -15.77 2.77 11.78
N LEU A 64 -14.44 2.87 11.96
CA LEU A 64 -13.45 2.27 11.06
C LEU A 64 -13.17 0.83 11.46
N LEU A 65 -12.70 0.05 10.49
CA LEU A 65 -12.09 -1.26 10.72
C LEU A 65 -10.83 -1.10 11.59
N GLU A 66 -10.51 -2.14 12.35
CA GLU A 66 -9.33 -2.15 13.22
C GLU A 66 -8.04 -1.95 12.41
N GLU A 67 -7.94 -2.59 11.24
CA GLU A 67 -6.81 -2.48 10.33
C GLU A 67 -6.70 -1.10 9.69
N THR A 68 -7.83 -0.47 9.35
CA THR A 68 -7.84 0.93 8.88
C THR A 68 -7.38 1.86 10.00
N LEU A 69 -7.81 1.60 11.24
CA LEU A 69 -7.42 2.39 12.40
C LEU A 69 -5.91 2.29 12.65
N GLU A 70 -5.32 1.09 12.55
CA GLU A 70 -3.86 0.88 12.65
C GLU A 70 -3.11 1.78 11.67
N ILE A 71 -3.54 1.82 10.41
CA ILE A 71 -2.94 2.67 9.37
C ILE A 71 -3.06 4.15 9.75
N ILE A 72 -4.26 4.61 10.11
CA ILE A 72 -4.53 6.02 10.39
C ILE A 72 -3.79 6.50 11.63
N GLU A 73 -3.76 5.71 12.70
CA GLU A 73 -3.02 6.06 13.91
C GLU A 73 -1.52 6.17 13.66
N LEU A 74 -0.94 5.25 12.88
CA LEU A 74 0.46 5.31 12.50
C LEU A 74 0.77 6.57 11.67
N VAL A 75 -0.03 6.85 10.65
CA VAL A 75 0.12 8.00 9.75
C VAL A 75 0.00 9.31 10.52
N GLU A 76 -0.99 9.46 11.40
CA GLU A 76 -1.16 10.65 12.22
C GLU A 76 -0.01 10.84 13.21
N ARG A 77 0.38 9.76 13.90
CA ARG A 77 1.44 9.79 14.91
C ARG A 77 2.77 10.21 14.31
N LEU A 78 3.05 9.76 13.10
CA LEU A 78 4.28 10.09 12.36
C LEU A 78 4.14 11.31 11.46
N LYS A 79 2.94 11.90 11.36
CA LYS A 79 2.61 13.04 10.48
C LYS A 79 2.98 12.76 9.02
N ILE A 80 2.71 11.54 8.55
CA ILE A 80 2.91 11.15 7.17
C ILE A 80 1.84 11.83 6.33
N GLU A 81 2.24 12.50 5.25
CA GLU A 81 1.37 13.19 4.30
C GLU A 81 1.22 12.40 3.00
N ASN A 82 2.24 11.63 2.63
CA ASN A 82 2.29 10.86 1.40
C ASN A 82 2.64 9.41 1.69
N PHE A 83 1.77 8.48 1.32
CA PHE A 83 2.06 7.07 1.50
C PHE A 83 1.32 6.17 0.52
N LEU A 84 1.91 5.00 0.35
CA LEU A 84 1.40 3.87 -0.40
C LEU A 84 1.04 2.78 0.61
N VAL A 85 -0.14 2.20 0.50
CA VAL A 85 -0.48 0.96 1.19
C VAL A 85 -0.34 -0.19 0.19
N GLU A 86 0.39 -1.23 0.57
CA GLU A 86 0.67 -2.39 -0.28
C GLU A 86 0.28 -3.66 0.46
N PHE A 87 -0.36 -4.57 -0.26
CA PHE A 87 -0.66 -5.92 0.18
C PHE A 87 -0.31 -6.91 -0.91
N LEU A 88 0.39 -7.97 -0.51
CA LEU A 88 0.82 -9.06 -1.35
C LEU A 88 0.54 -10.37 -0.62
N GLU A 89 -0.38 -11.16 -1.18
CA GLU A 89 -0.54 -12.55 -0.76
C GLU A 89 0.34 -13.45 -1.63
N ASP A 90 1.30 -14.13 -1.00
CA ASP A 90 2.06 -15.21 -1.63
C ASP A 90 1.46 -16.56 -1.20
N VAL A 91 0.70 -17.15 -2.12
CA VAL A 91 0.09 -18.49 -2.01
C VAL A 91 1.05 -19.61 -2.45
N GLY A 92 2.31 -19.29 -2.74
CA GLY A 92 3.37 -20.23 -3.09
C GLY A 92 3.60 -20.40 -4.60
N ASP A 93 4.69 -21.09 -4.95
CA ASP A 93 5.28 -21.24 -6.30
C ASP A 93 4.35 -21.74 -7.42
N HIS A 94 3.13 -22.19 -7.11
CA HIS A 94 2.22 -22.85 -8.05
C HIS A 94 1.00 -22.01 -8.44
N TYR A 95 0.80 -20.86 -7.82
CA TYR A 95 -0.32 -19.98 -8.12
C TYR A 95 0.18 -18.63 -8.61
N PRO A 96 -0.45 -18.06 -9.66
CA PRO A 96 -0.23 -16.66 -10.01
C PRO A 96 -0.50 -15.81 -8.77
N LEU A 97 0.25 -14.71 -8.56
CA LEU A 97 -0.02 -13.73 -7.49
C LEU A 97 -1.53 -13.60 -7.30
N SER A 98 -2.07 -14.18 -6.23
CA SER A 98 -3.52 -14.30 -6.14
C SER A 98 -4.10 -12.91 -6.09
N GLU A 99 -3.55 -11.99 -5.28
CA GLU A 99 -4.06 -10.62 -5.15
C GLU A 99 -2.94 -9.64 -4.73
N PHE A 100 -2.42 -8.84 -5.67
CA PHE A 100 -1.63 -7.65 -5.33
C PHE A 100 -2.56 -6.43 -5.30
N ILE A 101 -2.71 -5.84 -4.11
CA ILE A 101 -3.55 -4.67 -3.90
C ILE A 101 -2.67 -3.52 -3.44
N GLN A 102 -2.79 -2.37 -4.08
CA GLN A 102 -2.18 -1.14 -3.60
C GLN A 102 -3.15 0.03 -3.74
N PHE A 103 -2.96 1.06 -2.92
CA PHE A 103 -3.62 2.35 -3.12
C PHE A 103 -2.77 3.48 -2.55
N VAL A 104 -3.01 4.69 -3.08
CA VAL A 104 -2.17 5.86 -2.86
C VAL A 104 -2.93 6.91 -2.05
N VAL A 105 -2.22 7.50 -1.09
CA VAL A 105 -2.60 8.73 -0.43
C VAL A 105 -1.52 9.76 -0.69
N ALA A 106 -1.89 10.87 -1.33
CA ALA A 106 -0.99 11.94 -1.71
C ALA A 106 -1.46 13.25 -1.08
N ASN A 107 -0.57 13.96 -0.37
CA ASN A 107 -0.91 15.18 0.37
C ASN A 107 -2.15 15.01 1.26
N LYS A 108 -2.25 13.89 1.98
CA LYS A 108 -3.39 13.46 2.82
C LYS A 108 -4.71 13.26 2.07
N LYS A 109 -4.73 13.37 0.75
CA LYS A 109 -5.87 13.05 -0.10
C LYS A 109 -5.80 11.60 -0.56
N ILE A 110 -6.92 10.91 -0.46
CA ILE A 110 -7.06 9.55 -0.95
C ILE A 110 -7.21 9.65 -2.46
N VAL A 111 -6.32 9.00 -3.19
CA VAL A 111 -6.36 8.97 -4.66
C VAL A 111 -7.41 7.95 -5.04
N LYS A 112 -8.64 8.40 -5.31
CA LYS A 112 -9.82 7.54 -5.51
C LYS A 112 -9.64 6.57 -6.66
N GLU A 113 -9.01 7.01 -7.73
CA GLU A 113 -8.74 6.19 -8.90
C GLU A 113 -7.79 5.04 -8.54
N SER A 114 -6.87 5.27 -7.61
CA SER A 114 -5.95 4.25 -7.11
C SER A 114 -6.63 3.13 -6.31
N ILE A 115 -7.82 3.41 -5.75
CA ILE A 115 -8.64 2.42 -5.02
C ILE A 115 -9.27 1.43 -6.01
N LEU A 116 -9.58 1.87 -7.23
CA LEU A 116 -10.21 1.06 -8.28
C LEU A 116 -9.19 0.35 -9.16
N SER A 117 -8.04 0.98 -9.40
CA SER A 117 -6.95 0.47 -10.25
C SER A 117 -5.60 0.90 -9.68
N ASN A 118 -4.58 0.05 -9.78
CA ASN A 118 -3.23 0.40 -9.34
C ASN A 118 -2.51 1.36 -10.31
N VAL A 119 -3.04 1.51 -11.53
CA VAL A 119 -2.44 2.26 -12.65
C VAL A 119 -3.38 3.32 -13.20
N ASP A 120 -2.80 4.39 -13.77
CA ASP A 120 -3.49 5.43 -14.51
C ASP A 120 -3.94 4.98 -15.91
N GLU A 121 -4.56 5.89 -16.67
CA GLU A 121 -5.09 5.63 -18.02
C GLU A 121 -3.98 5.26 -19.01
N GLU A 122 -2.76 5.73 -18.78
CA GLU A 122 -1.57 5.45 -19.56
C GLU A 122 -0.86 4.14 -19.13
N GLY A 123 -1.29 3.54 -18.02
CA GLY A 123 -0.75 2.29 -17.47
C GLY A 123 0.45 2.45 -16.54
N ASN A 124 0.78 3.67 -16.10
CA ASN A 124 1.80 3.92 -15.09
C ASN A 124 1.23 3.71 -13.68
N LEU A 125 2.07 3.32 -12.72
CA LEU A 125 1.62 3.13 -11.34
C LEU A 125 1.29 4.50 -10.71
N TYR A 126 0.15 4.60 -10.02
CA TYR A 126 -0.20 5.85 -9.33
C TYR A 126 0.86 6.30 -8.32
N CYS A 127 1.59 5.38 -7.69
CA CYS A 127 2.65 5.70 -6.74
C CYS A 127 3.87 6.36 -7.43
N GLU A 128 4.18 5.97 -8.67
CA GLU A 128 5.21 6.63 -9.49
C GLU A 128 4.75 8.04 -9.87
N SER A 129 3.53 8.16 -10.40
CA SER A 129 2.98 9.42 -10.90
C SER A 129 2.74 10.47 -9.80
N LEU A 130 2.27 10.04 -8.62
CA LEU A 130 1.81 10.96 -7.57
C LEU A 130 2.81 11.14 -6.43
N LEU A 131 3.58 10.10 -6.12
CA LEU A 131 4.51 10.14 -4.99
C LEU A 131 5.97 10.08 -5.43
N GLY A 132 6.24 9.93 -6.74
CA GLY A 132 7.59 9.84 -7.28
C GLY A 132 8.33 8.62 -6.74
N PHE A 133 7.65 7.51 -6.47
CA PHE A 133 8.28 6.28 -6.04
C PHE A 133 9.01 5.67 -7.23
N ASP A 134 10.34 5.78 -7.25
CA ASP A 134 11.20 5.00 -8.14
C ASP A 134 11.16 3.55 -7.68
N TYR A 135 10.22 2.79 -8.22
CA TYR A 135 10.07 1.39 -7.89
C TYR A 135 11.20 0.61 -8.57
N GLN A 136 12.38 0.58 -7.94
CA GLN A 136 13.49 -0.27 -8.35
C GLN A 136 13.23 -1.70 -7.90
N LEU A 137 12.88 -2.50 -8.89
CA LEU A 137 12.31 -3.84 -8.90
C LEU A 137 13.25 -4.97 -8.46
N GLU A 138 14.10 -4.73 -7.46
CA GLU A 138 14.93 -5.82 -6.94
C GLU A 138 14.17 -6.67 -5.89
N GLU A 139 13.15 -6.11 -5.22
CA GLU A 139 12.38 -6.84 -4.19
C GLU A 139 10.87 -6.98 -4.46
N ALA A 140 10.32 -6.22 -5.41
CA ALA A 140 8.93 -6.38 -5.83
C ALA A 140 8.91 -7.09 -7.19
N PRO A 141 8.19 -8.21 -7.36
CA PRO A 141 8.55 -9.09 -8.47
C PRO A 141 7.95 -8.69 -9.84
N PHE A 142 7.34 -7.50 -9.98
CA PHE A 142 6.64 -7.03 -11.19
C PHE A 142 6.78 -5.53 -11.43
N THR A 143 7.20 -5.17 -12.64
CA THR A 143 7.49 -3.81 -13.11
C THR A 143 6.26 -3.08 -13.67
N SER A 144 5.11 -3.74 -13.68
CA SER A 144 3.80 -3.26 -14.18
C SER A 144 2.75 -4.36 -14.06
N TYR A 145 1.46 -3.99 -14.09
CA TYR A 145 0.35 -4.94 -14.21
C TYR A 145 0.51 -5.88 -15.42
N GLU A 146 0.97 -5.36 -16.56
CA GLU A 146 1.25 -6.17 -17.75
C GLU A 146 2.46 -7.10 -17.59
N SER A 147 3.47 -6.73 -16.81
CA SER A 147 4.59 -7.64 -16.47
C SER A 147 4.15 -8.76 -15.52
N ALA A 148 3.26 -8.44 -14.57
CA ALA A 148 2.61 -9.42 -13.70
C ALA A 148 1.75 -10.38 -14.52
N LYS A 149 0.91 -9.83 -15.40
CA LYS A 149 0.09 -10.59 -16.34
C LYS A 149 0.93 -11.49 -17.23
N ARG A 150 2.03 -11.04 -17.83
CA ARG A 150 2.90 -11.88 -18.70
C ARG A 150 3.66 -12.98 -17.95
N LYS A 151 4.09 -12.72 -16.72
CA LYS A 151 4.85 -13.68 -15.90
C LYS A 151 3.94 -14.75 -15.29
N TYR A 152 2.66 -14.45 -15.08
CA TYR A 152 1.69 -15.32 -14.40
C TYR A 152 0.53 -15.83 -15.25
N PHE A 153 0.11 -15.11 -16.29
CA PHE A 153 -0.53 -15.76 -17.43
C PHE A 153 0.56 -16.48 -18.21
N LYS A 154 0.83 -17.70 -17.78
CA LYS A 154 1.35 -18.71 -18.65
C LYS A 154 0.42 -18.82 -19.85
N LEU A 155 0.79 -18.20 -20.96
CA LEU A 155 0.27 -18.56 -22.27
C LEU A 155 1.02 -19.82 -22.71
N THR A 156 0.22 -20.85 -22.98
CA THR A 156 0.52 -22.27 -23.28
C THR A 156 0.72 -23.21 -22.09
#